data_AF-A0AAW2SQH2-F1
#
_entry.id   AF-A0AAW2SQH2-F1
#
_cell.length_a   1.000
_cell.length_b   1.000
_cell.length_c   1.000
_cell.angle_alpha   90.00
_cell.angle_beta   90.00
_cell.angle_gamma   90.00
#
_symmetry.space_group_name_H-M   'P 1'
#
loop_
_entity.id
_entity.type
_entity.pdbx_description
1 polymer ?
#
loop_
_entity_poly.entity_id
_entity_poly.type
_entity_poly.pdbx_seq_one_letter_code
_entity_poly.pdbx_strand_id
1 'polypeptide(L)'
;MEGCPWSFKRNVLVLSGIGENENPMQVNLNWCDFYVHVYDLPLSKMNMRIASFIGNKIGKFRDMDMDSEGTAWGATMRIKVAINVMLPLPQALKIRTTMGEEQLVTFTYERLPNFCYLCRCLGHIAKYCDKQYELDF
;
A
#
# COMPACT_ATOMS: atom_id res chain seq x y z
N MET A 1 6.85 -7.32 -10.62
CA MET A 1 8.21 -7.86 -10.34
C MET A 1 8.16 -8.63 -9.02
N GLU A 2 8.88 -9.75 -8.93
CA GLU A 2 9.00 -10.51 -7.69
C GLU A 2 9.96 -9.83 -6.71
N GLY A 3 9.80 -10.08 -5.41
CA GLY A 3 10.70 -9.55 -4.38
C GLY A 3 10.49 -8.10 -3.94
N CYS A 4 9.70 -7.30 -4.68
CA CYS A 4 9.35 -5.92 -4.29
C CYS A 4 8.66 -5.82 -2.90
N PRO A 5 8.81 -4.69 -2.19
CA PRO A 5 9.59 -3.51 -2.57
C PRO A 5 11.10 -3.74 -2.39
N TRP A 6 11.91 -3.18 -3.30
CA TRP A 6 13.37 -3.15 -3.14
C TRP A 6 13.81 -1.81 -2.56
N SER A 7 14.92 -1.83 -1.82
CA SER A 7 15.48 -0.61 -1.25
C SER A 7 17.01 -0.59 -1.30
N PHE A 8 17.57 0.62 -1.45
CA PHE A 8 19.00 0.87 -1.36
C PHE A 8 19.24 2.06 -0.42
N LYS A 9 20.13 1.88 0.57
CA LYS A 9 20.36 2.88 1.64
C LYS A 9 19.06 3.42 2.26
N ARG A 10 18.09 2.52 2.50
CA ARG A 10 16.75 2.84 3.02
C ARG A 10 15.91 3.77 2.15
N ASN A 11 16.15 3.85 0.84
CA ASN A 11 15.26 4.52 -0.11
C ASN A 11 14.57 3.49 -1.00
N VAL A 12 13.30 3.71 -1.37
CA VAL A 12 12.57 2.85 -2.31
C VAL A 12 13.28 2.89 -3.66
N LEU A 13 13.53 1.73 -4.25
CA LEU A 13 13.91 1.64 -5.66
C LEU A 13 12.64 1.40 -6.49
N VAL A 14 12.22 2.41 -7.26
CA VAL A 14 11.08 2.28 -8.17
C VAL A 14 11.58 1.79 -9.51
N LEU A 15 11.15 0.60 -9.92
CA LEU A 15 11.49 -0.01 -11.19
C LEU A 15 10.23 -0.31 -11.98
N SER A 16 10.29 -0.10 -13.30
CA SER A 16 9.25 -0.48 -14.24
C SER A 16 9.88 -1.28 -15.37
N GLY A 17 9.13 -2.26 -15.88
CA GLY A 17 9.43 -2.83 -17.19
C GLY A 17 9.23 -1.78 -18.28
N ILE A 18 9.95 -1.93 -19.39
CA ILE A 18 9.85 -1.07 -20.57
C ILE A 18 9.34 -1.97 -21.71
N GLY A 19 8.24 -1.60 -22.35
CA GLY A 19 7.73 -2.30 -23.53
C GLY A 19 8.61 -2.09 -24.77
N GLU A 20 8.50 -2.96 -25.77
CA GLU A 20 9.35 -2.95 -26.99
C GLU A 20 9.41 -1.61 -27.72
N ASN A 21 8.35 -0.79 -27.63
CA ASN A 21 8.25 0.52 -28.29
C ASN A 21 8.06 1.68 -27.30
N GLU A 22 8.32 1.48 -26.01
CA GLU A 22 8.23 2.55 -25.01
C GLU A 22 9.54 3.35 -24.94
N ASN A 23 9.43 4.68 -24.89
CA ASN A 23 10.57 5.54 -24.62
C ASN A 23 10.95 5.45 -23.12
N PRO A 24 12.15 4.97 -22.75
CA PRO A 24 12.58 4.85 -21.36
C PRO A 24 12.49 6.16 -20.58
N MET A 25 12.68 7.30 -21.25
CA MET A 25 12.65 8.64 -20.62
C MET A 25 11.24 9.12 -20.29
N GLN A 26 10.19 8.46 -20.81
CA GLN A 26 8.79 8.82 -20.59
C GLN A 26 8.09 7.86 -19.61
N VAL A 27 8.78 6.83 -19.13
CA VAL A 27 8.21 5.85 -18.21
C VAL A 27 7.90 6.50 -16.87
N ASN A 28 6.66 6.35 -16.41
CA ASN A 28 6.23 6.89 -15.13
C ASN A 28 6.73 5.99 -13.97
N LEU A 29 7.70 6.49 -13.21
CA LEU A 29 8.30 5.81 -12.05
C LEU A 29 7.67 6.24 -10.72
N ASN A 30 6.34 6.36 -10.66
CA ASN A 30 5.65 6.70 -9.42
C ASN A 30 5.11 5.48 -8.68
N TRP A 31 5.11 4.29 -9.28
CA TRP A 31 4.38 3.13 -8.75
C TRP A 31 5.34 2.04 -8.26
N CYS A 32 5.18 1.60 -7.01
CA CYS A 32 5.96 0.50 -6.44
C CYS A 32 5.03 -0.50 -5.72
N ASP A 33 5.29 -1.79 -5.88
CA ASP A 33 4.48 -2.85 -5.24
C ASP A 33 4.88 -3.02 -3.77
N PHE A 34 3.88 -2.94 -2.88
CA PHE A 34 4.00 -3.24 -1.46
C PHE A 34 3.00 -4.30 -1.03
N TYR A 35 3.35 -5.07 -0.01
CA TYR A 35 2.37 -5.85 0.74
C TYR A 35 1.75 -4.97 1.82
N VAL A 36 0.43 -5.04 1.92
CA VAL A 36 -0.39 -4.29 2.87
C VAL A 36 -1.22 -5.30 3.67
N HIS A 37 -1.15 -5.19 4.99
CA HIS A 37 -2.07 -5.90 5.87
C HIS A 37 -3.28 -5.03 6.17
N VAL A 38 -4.46 -5.61 5.97
CA VAL A 38 -5.75 -5.01 6.29
C VAL A 38 -6.26 -5.65 7.58
N TYR A 39 -6.42 -4.83 8.61
CA TYR A 39 -6.91 -5.20 9.93
C TYR A 39 -8.38 -4.79 10.10
N ASP A 40 -8.99 -5.32 11.16
CA ASP A 40 -10.35 -5.00 11.58
C ASP A 40 -11.41 -5.35 10.51
N LEU A 41 -11.07 -6.26 9.60
CA LEU A 41 -11.98 -6.82 8.60
C LEU A 41 -12.48 -8.20 9.09
N PRO A 42 -13.80 -8.42 9.25
CA PRO A 42 -14.33 -9.73 9.58
C PRO A 42 -13.88 -10.82 8.60
N LEU A 43 -13.57 -12.02 9.12
CA LEU A 43 -13.13 -13.17 8.31
C LEU A 43 -14.10 -13.46 7.15
N SER A 44 -15.41 -13.35 7.38
CA SER A 44 -16.43 -13.55 6.34
C SER A 44 -16.35 -12.58 5.16
N LYS A 45 -15.64 -11.45 5.32
CA LYS A 45 -15.41 -10.44 4.28
C LYS A 45 -14.01 -10.50 3.67
N MET A 46 -13.13 -11.39 4.14
CA MET A 46 -11.79 -11.58 3.59
C MET A 46 -11.88 -12.40 2.29
N ASN A 47 -12.21 -11.73 1.19
CA ASN A 47 -12.32 -12.36 -0.13
C ASN A 47 -11.77 -11.45 -1.23
N MET A 48 -11.50 -12.03 -2.41
CA MET A 48 -10.87 -11.34 -3.54
C MET A 48 -11.60 -10.04 -3.95
N ARG A 49 -12.94 -10.04 -3.89
CA ARG A 49 -13.75 -8.86 -4.25
C ARG A 49 -13.49 -7.70 -3.29
N ILE A 50 -13.45 -7.96 -1.99
CA ILE A 50 -13.18 -6.94 -0.96
C ILE A 50 -11.72 -6.50 -1.01
N ALA A 51 -10.78 -7.43 -1.21
CA ALA A 51 -9.36 -7.06 -1.39
C ALA A 51 -9.13 -6.16 -2.60
N SER A 52 -9.72 -6.50 -3.75
CA SER A 52 -9.62 -5.66 -4.95
C SER A 52 -10.22 -4.28 -4.70
N PHE A 53 -11.38 -4.21 -4.04
CA PHE A 53 -11.98 -2.93 -3.66
C PHE A 53 -11.06 -2.09 -2.74
N ILE A 54 -10.56 -2.67 -1.65
CA ILE A 54 -9.70 -1.98 -0.68
C ILE A 54 -8.36 -1.61 -1.32
N GLY A 55 -7.73 -2.54 -2.03
CA GLY A 55 -6.45 -2.33 -2.71
C GLY A 55 -6.52 -1.21 -3.74
N ASN A 56 -7.63 -1.09 -4.48
CA ASN A 56 -7.86 0.01 -5.41
C ASN A 56 -8.21 1.35 -4.74
N LYS A 57 -8.56 1.35 -3.44
CA LYS A 57 -8.65 2.57 -2.64
C LYS A 57 -7.30 3.03 -2.10
N ILE A 58 -6.37 2.11 -1.89
CA ILE A 58 -5.00 2.41 -1.46
C ILE A 58 -4.11 2.81 -2.66
N GLY A 59 -4.26 2.12 -3.79
CA GLY A 59 -3.45 2.30 -4.99
C GLY A 59 -4.00 1.48 -6.16
N LYS A 60 -3.17 0.66 -6.80
CA LYS A 60 -3.59 -0.30 -7.82
C LYS A 60 -3.48 -1.71 -7.24
N PHE A 61 -4.61 -2.38 -7.04
CA PHE A 61 -4.62 -3.76 -6.56
C PHE A 61 -3.83 -4.66 -7.52
N ARG A 62 -2.98 -5.53 -6.98
CA ARG A 62 -2.21 -6.52 -7.75
C ARG A 62 -2.68 -7.93 -7.45
N ASP A 63 -2.73 -8.26 -6.17
CA ASP A 63 -3.00 -9.63 -5.75
C ASP A 63 -3.46 -9.70 -4.29
N MET A 64 -4.06 -10.82 -3.91
CA MET A 64 -4.32 -11.20 -2.52
C MET A 64 -3.44 -12.41 -2.19
N ASP A 65 -2.82 -12.39 -1.02
CA ASP A 65 -2.14 -13.58 -0.50
C ASP A 65 -3.21 -14.61 -0.10
N MET A 66 -3.30 -15.69 -0.86
CA MET A 66 -4.18 -16.83 -0.64
C MET A 66 -3.33 -18.09 -0.55
N ASP A 67 -3.74 -19.06 0.27
CA ASP A 67 -3.13 -20.38 0.23
C ASP A 67 -3.47 -21.12 -1.09
N SER A 68 -2.89 -22.30 -1.27
CA SER A 68 -3.11 -23.15 -2.44
C SER A 68 -4.57 -23.59 -2.65
N GLU A 69 -5.42 -23.45 -1.64
CA GLU A 69 -6.86 -23.77 -1.69
C GLU A 69 -7.71 -22.52 -1.95
N GLY A 70 -7.09 -21.35 -2.17
CA GLY A 70 -7.78 -20.08 -2.38
C GLY A 70 -8.33 -19.46 -1.10
N THR A 71 -7.90 -19.94 0.07
CA THR A 71 -8.34 -19.44 1.37
C THR A 71 -7.33 -18.43 1.91
N ALA A 72 -7.82 -17.26 2.34
CA ALA A 72 -7.01 -16.28 3.04
C ALA A 72 -6.92 -16.68 4.53
N TRP A 73 -5.89 -17.44 4.91
CA TRP A 73 -5.63 -17.77 6.32
C TRP A 73 -4.80 -16.68 7.00
N GLY A 74 -5.28 -16.17 8.14
CA GLY A 74 -4.53 -15.24 8.98
C GLY A 74 -5.42 -14.33 9.83
N ALA A 75 -4.81 -13.66 10.81
CA ALA A 75 -5.50 -12.63 11.61
C ALA A 75 -5.84 -11.36 10.81
N THR A 76 -5.29 -11.23 9.60
CA THR A 76 -5.39 -10.05 8.74
C THR A 76 -5.48 -10.48 7.28
N MET A 77 -6.13 -9.69 6.44
CA MET A 77 -6.10 -9.88 5.00
C MET A 77 -4.84 -9.22 4.42
N ARG A 78 -3.95 -10.01 3.81
CA ARG A 78 -2.70 -9.52 3.21
C ARG A 78 -2.88 -9.37 1.69
N ILE A 79 -2.63 -8.16 1.19
CA ILE A 79 -2.82 -7.82 -0.23
C ILE A 79 -1.57 -7.17 -0.80
N LYS A 80 -1.31 -7.39 -2.09
CA LYS A 80 -0.27 -6.71 -2.85
C LYS A 80 -0.88 -5.55 -3.61
N VAL A 81 -0.32 -4.36 -3.44
CA VAL A 81 -0.82 -3.10 -4.03
C VAL A 81 0.35 -2.33 -4.63
N ALA A 82 0.20 -1.89 -5.88
CA ALA A 82 1.06 -0.88 -6.47
C ALA A 82 0.66 0.49 -5.91
N ILE A 83 1.53 1.06 -5.09
CA ILE A 83 1.31 2.34 -4.40
C ILE A 83 2.00 3.45 -5.19
N ASN A 84 1.33 4.59 -5.30
CA ASN A 84 1.96 5.81 -5.79
C ASN A 84 2.88 6.39 -4.69
N VAL A 85 4.19 6.25 -4.87
CA VAL A 85 5.19 6.66 -3.85
C VAL A 85 5.31 8.18 -3.68
N MET A 86 4.68 8.95 -4.57
CA MET A 86 4.63 10.42 -4.49
C MET A 86 3.53 10.92 -3.55
N LEU A 87 2.66 10.03 -3.06
CA LEU A 87 1.51 10.39 -2.22
C LEU A 87 1.66 9.86 -0.78
N PRO A 88 1.01 10.53 0.19
CA PRO A 88 0.89 10.02 1.56
C PRO A 88 0.24 8.62 1.60
N LEU A 89 0.78 7.71 2.42
CA LEU A 89 0.23 6.38 2.64
C LEU A 89 -1.03 6.42 3.51
N PRO A 90 -2.19 5.94 3.02
CA PRO A 90 -3.41 5.80 3.81
C PRO A 90 -3.18 4.95 5.07
N GLN A 91 -3.83 5.29 6.17
CA GLN A 91 -3.77 4.50 7.42
C GLN A 91 -5.02 3.66 7.66
N ALA A 92 -6.16 4.12 7.13
CA ALA A 92 -7.43 3.48 7.35
C ALA A 92 -8.40 3.81 6.21
N LEU A 93 -9.45 3.01 6.10
CA LEU A 93 -10.55 3.21 5.17
C LEU A 93 -11.87 2.89 5.86
N LYS A 94 -12.87 3.76 5.71
CA LYS A 94 -14.25 3.42 6.08
C LYS A 94 -14.90 2.66 4.94
N ILE A 95 -15.38 1.45 5.21
CA ILE A 95 -16.14 0.62 4.28
C ILE A 95 -17.60 0.54 4.74
N ARG A 96 -18.55 0.62 3.81
CA ARG A 96 -19.97 0.42 4.10
C ARG A 96 -20.37 -1.01 3.76
N THR A 97 -21.09 -1.65 4.68
CA THR A 97 -21.65 -2.99 4.48
C THR A 97 -22.95 -2.90 3.67
N THR A 98 -23.39 -4.04 3.13
CA THR A 98 -24.70 -4.15 2.48
C THR A 98 -25.87 -3.88 3.44
N MET A 99 -25.65 -4.00 4.75
CA MET A 99 -26.61 -3.66 5.80
C MET A 99 -26.58 -2.17 6.19
N GLY A 100 -25.74 -1.36 5.54
CA GLY A 100 -25.63 0.08 5.78
C GLY A 100 -24.69 0.49 6.92
N GLU A 101 -24.10 -0.48 7.62
CA GLU A 101 -23.16 -0.21 8.72
C GLU A 101 -21.81 0.28 8.18
N GLU A 102 -21.21 1.26 8.85
CA GLU A 102 -19.84 1.70 8.58
C GLU A 102 -18.86 0.90 9.43
N GLN A 103 -17.81 0.40 8.79
CA GLN A 103 -16.73 -0.31 9.44
C GLN A 103 -15.40 0.37 9.06
N LEU A 104 -14.57 0.68 10.06
CA LEU A 104 -13.23 1.20 9.83
C LEU A 104 -12.27 0.01 9.72
N VAL A 105 -11.53 -0.07 8.62
CA VAL A 105 -10.40 -1.00 8.47
C VAL A 105 -9.10 -0.21 8.53
N THR A 106 -8.07 -0.79 9.14
CA THR A 106 -6.76 -0.15 9.30
C THR A 106 -5.68 -0.87 8.50
N PHE A 107 -4.59 -0.15 8.17
CA PHE A 107 -3.55 -0.63 7.27
C PHE A 107 -2.16 -0.58 7.91
N THR A 108 -1.39 -1.65 7.73
CA THR A 108 0.07 -1.63 7.89
C THR A 108 0.73 -2.08 6.60
N TYR A 109 1.98 -1.67 6.40
CA TYR A 109 2.71 -1.89 5.16
C TYR A 109 4.00 -2.63 5.48
N GLU A 110 4.29 -3.69 4.73
CA GLU A 110 5.52 -4.44 4.92
C GLU A 110 6.72 -3.73 4.27
N ARG A 111 7.89 -3.87 4.88
CA ARG A 111 9.18 -3.46 4.31
C ARG A 111 9.18 -2.00 3.81
N LEU A 112 8.48 -1.11 4.52
CA LEU A 112 8.56 0.33 4.27
C LEU A 112 10.00 0.80 4.53
N PRO A 113 10.65 1.47 3.57
CA PRO A 113 11.96 2.08 3.77
C PRO A 113 11.79 3.43 4.48
N ASN A 114 12.63 4.44 4.21
CA ASN A 114 12.49 5.77 4.80
C ASN A 114 11.06 6.30 4.62
N PHE A 115 10.35 6.40 5.74
CA PHE A 115 8.95 6.72 5.83
C PHE A 115 8.75 7.78 6.90
N CYS A 116 7.99 8.81 6.58
CA CYS A 116 7.74 9.91 7.49
C CYS A 116 6.43 9.73 8.25
N TYR A 117 6.51 9.57 9.57
CA TYR A 117 5.33 9.41 10.42
C TYR A 117 4.48 10.69 10.53
N LEU A 118 5.02 11.86 10.20
CA LEU A 118 4.30 13.14 10.25
C LEU A 118 3.45 13.36 8.99
N CYS A 119 4.07 13.35 7.81
CA CYS A 119 3.37 13.63 6.55
C CYS A 119 2.88 12.39 5.82
N ARG A 120 3.23 11.18 6.32
CA ARG A 120 2.88 9.88 5.74
C ARG A 120 3.50 9.60 4.35
N CYS A 121 4.49 10.36 3.91
CA CYS A 121 5.17 10.14 2.63
C CYS A 121 6.41 9.25 2.76
N LEU A 122 6.81 8.65 1.64
CA LEU A 122 8.07 7.93 1.49
C LEU A 122 9.23 8.88 1.11
N GLY A 123 10.46 8.44 1.34
CA GLY A 123 11.68 9.12 0.91
C GLY A 123 12.39 9.95 1.98
N HIS A 124 11.75 10.22 3.12
CA HIS A 124 12.37 10.92 4.24
C HIS A 124 11.81 10.42 5.59
N ILE A 125 12.44 10.83 6.69
CA ILE A 125 11.97 10.57 8.06
C ILE A 125 11.49 11.87 8.69
N ALA A 126 10.78 11.79 9.81
CA ALA A 126 10.19 12.94 10.52
C ALA A 126 11.19 14.09 10.75
N LYS A 127 12.44 13.76 11.12
CA LYS A 127 13.53 14.73 11.33
C LYS A 127 13.82 15.64 10.13
N TYR A 128 13.50 15.19 8.92
CA TYR A 128 13.76 15.90 7.66
C TYR A 128 12.45 16.23 6.94
N CYS A 129 11.34 16.30 7.68
CA CYS A 129 10.03 16.62 7.13
C CYS A 129 9.76 18.11 7.24
N ASP A 130 9.27 18.73 6.16
CA ASP A 130 8.91 20.15 6.16
C ASP A 130 7.80 20.47 7.18
N LYS A 131 6.95 19.48 7.48
CA LYS A 131 5.87 19.60 8.48
C LYS A 131 6.34 19.51 9.93
N GLN A 132 7.63 19.32 10.19
CA GLN A 132 8.15 19.20 11.56
C GLN A 132 7.85 20.43 12.42
N TYR A 133 7.78 21.62 11.80
CA TYR A 133 7.56 22.90 12.48
C TYR A 133 6.08 23.32 12.55
N GLU A 134 5.16 22.51 12.00
CA GLU A 134 3.71 22.76 12.06
C GLU A 134 3.07 22.25 13.37
N LEU A 135 3.84 21.54 14.19
CA LEU A 135 3.38 20.91 15.45
C LEU A 135 3.72 21.74 16.71
N ASP A 136 4.30 22.93 16.54
CA ASP A 136 4.70 23.83 17.64
C ASP A 136 3.63 24.89 17.97
N PHE A 137 2.35 24.50 18.08
CA PHE A 137 1.23 25.39 18.48
C PHE A 137 0.41 24.82 19.63
#